data_AF-A0A087RTV6-F1
#
_entry.id   AF-A0A087RTV6-F1
#
_cell.length_a   1.000
_cell.length_b   1.000
_cell.length_c   1.000
_cell.angle_alpha   90.00
_cell.angle_beta   90.00
_cell.angle_gamma   90.00
#
_symmetry.space_group_name_H-M   'P 1'
#
loop_
_entity.id
_entity.type
_entity.pdbx_description
1 polymer ?
#
loop_
_entity_poly.entity_id
_entity_poly.type
_entity_poly.pdbx_seq_one_letter_code
_entity_poly.pdbx_strand_id
1 'polypeptide(L)' 'MIYKVQVEFNEEFFEIENDKIIIGVKSKPVKGEANKEVIKKIAKYFEVSTSQVQIKTGHKSKEKIIEISQ' A
#
# COMPACT_ATOMS: atom_id res chain seq x y z
N MET A 1 5.08 -11.83 4.87
CA MET A 1 5.42 -11.63 3.43
C MET A 1 5.81 -10.18 3.21
N ILE A 2 6.77 -9.90 2.33
CA ILE A 2 7.26 -8.53 2.08
C ILE A 2 6.97 -8.17 0.63
N TYR A 3 6.30 -7.05 0.41
CA TYR A 3 5.92 -6.55 -0.92
C TYR A 3 6.48 -5.15 -1.15
N LYS A 4 6.92 -4.89 -2.38
CA LYS A 4 7.27 -3.54 -2.84
C LYS A 4 6.02 -2.87 -3.37
N VAL A 5 5.63 -1.74 -2.79
CA VAL A 5 4.42 -1.04 -3.15
C VAL A 5 4.77 0.29 -3.80
N GLN A 6 4.29 0.50 -5.02
CA GLN A 6 4.41 1.77 -5.74
C GLN A 6 3.08 2.49 -5.70
N VAL A 7 3.08 3.70 -5.14
CA VAL A 7 1.88 4.55 -5.02
C VAL A 7 1.85 5.56 -6.15
N GLU A 8 0.82 5.49 -6.97
CA GLU A 8 0.51 6.46 -8.01
C GLU A 8 -0.64 7.36 -7.57
N PHE A 9 -0.61 8.62 -8.01
CA PHE A 9 -1.60 9.63 -7.66
C PHE A 9 -2.36 10.05 -8.92
N ASN A 10 -3.65 10.36 -8.77
CA ASN A 10 -4.66 10.75 -9.78
C ASN A 10 -5.69 9.67 -10.11
N GLU A 11 -5.29 8.41 -10.14
CA GLU A 11 -6.17 7.30 -10.54
C GLU A 11 -6.28 6.27 -9.43
N GLU A 12 -7.41 5.55 -9.38
CA GLU A 12 -7.65 4.52 -8.37
C GLU A 12 -7.57 3.15 -9.02
N PHE A 13 -6.49 2.43 -8.76
CA PHE A 13 -6.29 1.07 -9.26
C PHE A 13 -5.47 0.24 -8.27
N PHE A 14 -5.40 -1.06 -8.51
CA PHE A 14 -4.65 -2.01 -7.70
C PHE A 14 -4.18 -3.14 -8.61
N GLU A 15 -2.87 -3.22 -8.82
CA GLU A 15 -2.23 -4.22 -9.66
C GLU A 15 -1.15 -4.95 -8.85
N ILE A 16 -1.03 -6.26 -9.07
CA ILE A 16 0.01 -7.08 -8.47
C ILE A 16 0.83 -7.71 -9.57
N GLU A 17 2.14 -7.49 -9.51
CA GLU A 17 3.12 -8.03 -10.43
C GLU A 17 4.19 -8.76 -9.61
N ASN A 18 4.01 -10.06 -9.41
CA ASN A 18 4.85 -10.91 -8.57
C ASN A 18 5.03 -10.33 -7.14
N ASP A 19 6.18 -9.71 -6.86
CA ASP A 19 6.53 -9.09 -5.57
C ASP A 19 6.29 -7.56 -5.51
N LYS A 20 5.74 -6.99 -6.59
CA LYS A 20 5.40 -5.57 -6.68
C LYS A 20 3.89 -5.37 -6.67
N ILE A 21 3.43 -4.36 -5.95
CA ILE A 21 2.05 -3.94 -5.91
C ILE A 21 2.01 -2.49 -6.38
N ILE A 22 1.24 -2.20 -7.42
CA ILE A 22 1.04 -0.83 -7.91
C ILE A 22 -0.35 -0.40 -7.46
N ILE A 23 -0.42 0.67 -6.67
CA ILE A 23 -1.67 1.20 -6.13
C ILE A 23 -1.83 2.63 -6.57
N GLY A 24 -2.85 2.87 -7.38
CA GLY A 24 -3.38 4.20 -7.59
C GLY A 24 -4.23 4.64 -6.40
N VAL A 25 -3.90 5.79 -5.81
CA VAL A 25 -4.72 6.48 -4.80
C VAL A 25 -5.14 7.85 -5.33
N LYS A 26 -6.41 8.21 -5.11
CA LYS A 26 -6.91 9.58 -5.37
C LYS A 26 -6.58 10.53 -4.23
N SER A 27 -6.35 9.98 -3.04
CA SER A 27 -5.99 10.72 -1.85
C SER A 27 -4.61 11.36 -1.98
N LYS A 28 -4.54 12.67 -1.70
CA LYS A 28 -3.24 13.36 -1.62
C LYS A 28 -2.42 12.73 -0.49
N PRO A 29 -1.07 12.74 -0.57
CA PRO A 29 -0.20 12.30 0.52
C PRO A 29 -0.18 13.30 1.70
N VAL A 30 -1.31 13.92 2.01
CA VAL A 30 -1.48 14.88 3.11
C VAL A 30 -1.88 14.09 4.35
N LYS A 31 -1.19 14.32 5.47
CA LYS A 31 -1.47 13.68 6.77
C LYS A 31 -1.52 12.14 6.76
N GLY A 32 -0.88 11.48 5.80
CA GLY A 32 -0.82 10.01 5.72
C GLY A 32 -2.11 9.33 5.27
N GLU A 33 -3.05 10.05 4.65
CA GLU A 33 -4.30 9.48 4.12
C GLU A 33 -4.02 8.40 3.05
N ALA A 34 -3.09 8.67 2.13
CA ALA A 34 -2.63 7.69 1.15
C ALA A 34 -2.13 6.39 1.80
N ASN A 35 -1.42 6.46 2.93
CA ASN A 35 -0.94 5.26 3.62
C ASN A 35 -2.10 4.43 4.18
N LYS A 36 -3.13 5.08 4.73
CA LYS A 36 -4.32 4.39 5.24
C LYS A 36 -5.08 3.68 4.12
N GLU A 37 -5.21 4.34 2.97
CA GLU A 37 -5.90 3.79 1.80
C GLU A 37 -5.15 2.58 1.22
N VAL A 38 -3.82 2.68 1.09
CA VAL A 38 -2.94 1.57 0.69
C VAL A 38 -3.09 0.38 1.62
N ILE A 39 -2.98 0.60 2.94
CA ILE A 39 -3.12 -0.46 3.95
C ILE A 39 -4.48 -1.15 3.84
N LYS A 40 -5.57 -0.38 3.70
CA LYS A 40 -6.93 -0.92 3.54
C LYS A 40 -7.08 -1.76 2.28
N LYS A 41 -6.56 -1.28 1.13
CA LYS A 41 -6.63 -2.02 -0.14
C LYS A 41 -5.88 -3.34 -0.06
N ILE A 42 -4.65 -3.32 0.47
CA ILE A 42 -3.83 -4.52 0.64
C ILE A 42 -4.52 -5.48 1.61
N ALA A 43 -4.96 -5.01 2.77
CA ALA A 43 -5.66 -5.83 3.76
C ALA A 43 -6.90 -6.52 3.15
N LYS A 44 -7.69 -5.79 2.36
CA LYS A 44 -8.87 -6.34 1.68
C LYS A 44 -8.51 -7.37 0.61
N TYR A 45 -7.44 -7.14 -0.14
CA TYR A 45 -7.00 -8.05 -1.20
C TYR A 45 -6.47 -9.38 -0.64
N PHE A 46 -5.66 -9.30 0.42
CA PHE A 46 -5.07 -10.47 1.07
C PHE A 46 -5.97 -11.09 2.14
N GLU A 47 -7.18 -10.55 2.35
CA GLU A 47 -8.12 -10.96 3.40
C GLU A 47 -7.50 -11.01 4.80
N VAL A 48 -6.57 -10.10 5.08
CA VAL A 48 -5.87 -9.96 6.36
C VAL A 48 -6.35 -8.72 7.13
N SER A 49 -6.08 -8.69 8.43
CA SER A 49 -6.38 -7.51 9.24
C SER A 49 -5.47 -6.33 8.84
N THR A 50 -5.99 -5.11 8.87
CA THR A 50 -5.18 -3.89 8.63
C THR A 50 -4.03 -3.75 9.62
N SER A 51 -4.15 -4.32 10.82
CA SER A 51 -3.08 -4.36 11.82
C SER A 51 -1.92 -5.29 11.45
N GLN A 52 -2.15 -6.26 10.55
CA GLN A 52 -1.14 -7.18 10.03
C GLN A 52 -0.34 -6.56 8.88
N VAL A 53 -0.84 -5.48 8.29
CA VAL A 53 -0.21 -4.78 7.15
C VAL A 53 0.55 -3.57 7.69
N GLN A 54 1.88 -3.64 7.67
CA GLN A 54 2.74 -2.62 8.22
C GLN A 54 3.72 -2.08 7.17
N ILE A 55 3.80 -0.76 7.05
CA ILE A 55 4.79 -0.12 6.19
C ILE A 55 6.12 -0.12 6.94
N LYS A 56 7.13 -0.83 6.42
CA LYS A 56 8.49 -0.87 6.99
C LYS A 56 9.31 0.34 6.56
N THR A 57 9.22 0.72 5.28
CA THR A 57 10.00 1.81 4.69
C THR A 57 9.21 2.56 3.64
N GLY A 58 9.65 3.78 3.29
CA GLY A 58 8.99 4.60 2.26
C GLY A 58 7.80 5.42 2.76
N HIS A 59 7.72 5.73 4.06
CA HIS A 59 6.63 6.57 4.60
C HIS A 59 6.46 7.91 3.89
N LYS A 60 7.55 8.50 3.37
CA LYS A 60 7.58 9.76 2.61
C LYS A 60 7.76 9.57 1.10
N SER A 61 7.94 8.34 0.62
CA SER A 61 8.21 8.04 -0.79
C SER A 61 6.98 7.42 -1.47
N LYS A 62 6.95 7.49 -2.80
CA LYS A 62 5.97 6.78 -3.63
C LYS A 62 6.19 5.27 -3.58
N GLU A 63 7.46 4.86 -3.53
CA GLU A 63 7.87 3.48 -3.32
C GLU A 63 7.93 3.19 -1.81
N LYS A 64 7.27 2.11 -1.40
CA LYS A 64 7.13 1.67 -0.01
C LYS A 64 7.43 0.19 0.08
N ILE A 65 7.95 -0.25 1.21
CA ILE A 65 8.04 -1.68 1.51
C ILE A 65 7.00 -1.98 2.58
N ILE A 66 6.10 -2.90 2.25
CA ILE A 66 5.01 -3.31 3.14
C ILE A 66 5.24 -4.75 3.54
N GLU A 67 5.20 -4.98 4.85
CA GLU A 67 5.22 -6.31 5.44
C GLU A 67 3.80 -6.70 5.83
N ILE A 68 3.41 -7.89 5.44
CA ILE A 68 2.17 -8.55 5.86
C ILE A 68 2.56 -9.65 6.84
N SER A 69 2.25 -9.44 8.12
CA SER A 69 2.39 -10.43 9.19
C SER A 69 1.13 -11.28 9.25
N GLN A 70 1.07 -12.32 8.43
CA GLN A 70 -0.07 -13.24 8.39
C GLN A 70 -0.02 -14.24 9.55
#